data_AF-A0A0G1XS85-F1
#
_entry.id   AF-A0A0G1XS85-F1
#
_cell.length_a   1.000
_cell.length_b   1.000
_cell.length_c   1.000
_cell.angle_alpha   90.00
_cell.angle_beta   90.00
_cell.angle_gamma   90.00
#
_symmetry.space_group_name_H-M   'P 1'
#
loop_
_entity.id
_entity.type
_entity.pdbx_description
1 polymer ?
#
loop_
_entity_poly.entity_id
_entity_poly.type
_entity_poly.pdbx_seq_one_letter_code
_entity_poly.pdbx_strand_id
1 'polypeptide(L)' 'MRTNIEIARELGIIKYKDGTVVAVENMGEYPPEKLIILATGAQGDEFASLARIGNKTHKYIPLSYPVMNARYKN' A
#
# COMPACT_ATOMS: atom_id res chain seq x y z
N MET A 1 8.74 -0.13 8.07
CA MET A 1 8.61 0.94 7.04
C MET A 1 8.13 2.25 7.65
N ARG A 2 7.00 2.29 8.36
CA ARG A 2 6.48 3.52 9.02
C ARG A 2 7.56 4.31 9.78
N THR A 3 8.23 3.67 10.73
CA THR A 3 9.30 4.28 11.54
C THR A 3 10.42 4.87 10.67
N ASN A 4 10.83 4.18 9.60
CA ASN A 4 11.87 4.69 8.70
C ASN A 4 11.44 5.96 7.97
N ILE A 5 10.16 6.05 7.57
CA ILE A 5 9.60 7.24 6.92
C ILE A 5 9.49 8.40 7.90
N GLU A 6 9.08 8.14 9.14
CA GLU A 6 9.03 9.14 10.22
C GLU A 6 10.43 9.70 10.51
N ILE A 7 11.42 8.84 10.71
CA ILE A 7 12.83 9.25 10.91
C ILE A 7 13.36 10.03 9.69
N ALA A 8 13.12 9.53 8.47
CA ALA A 8 13.58 10.22 7.26
C ALA A 8 12.93 11.61 7.07
N ARG A 9 11.70 11.80 7.57
CA ARG A 9 11.04 13.11 7.61
C ARG A 9 11.70 14.04 8.63
N GLU A 10 11.98 13.54 9.83
CA GLU A 10 12.66 14.30 10.90
C GLU A 10 14.06 14.75 10.47
N LEU A 11 14.78 13.90 9.75
CA LEU A 11 16.10 14.21 9.17
C LEU A 11 16.02 15.10 7.91
N GLY A 12 14.83 15.43 7.42
CA GLY A 12 14.63 16.28 6.24
C GLY A 12 14.96 15.62 4.90
N ILE A 13 15.19 14.30 4.88
CA ILE A 13 15.49 13.50 3.69
C ILE A 13 14.23 13.33 2.83
N ILE A 14 13.09 13.10 3.48
CA ILE A 14 11.78 12.99 2.82
C ILE A 14 10.90 14.15 3.26
N LYS A 15 10.23 14.80 2.31
CA LYS A 15 9.29 15.90 2.57
C LYS A 15 7.91 15.52 2.04
N TYR A 16 6.90 15.56 2.91
CA TYR A 16 5.49 15.38 2.53
C TYR A 16 4.60 16.26 3.40
N LYS A 17 3.40 16.55 2.90
CA LYS A 17 2.40 17.36 3.62
C LYS A 17 1.75 16.54 4.72
N ASP A 18 1.32 17.18 5.81
CA ASP A 18 0.54 16.50 6.82
C ASP A 18 -0.72 15.85 6.23
N GLY A 19 -1.07 14.68 6.75
CA GLY A 19 -2.15 13.84 6.21
C GLY A 19 -1.80 13.07 4.93
N THR A 20 -0.59 13.20 4.36
CA THR A 20 -0.19 12.41 3.16
C THR A 20 0.04 10.94 3.47
N VAL A 21 0.63 10.64 4.65
CA VAL A 21 0.86 9.26 5.11
C VAL A 21 -0.29 8.87 6.02
N VAL A 22 -0.99 7.81 5.65
CA VAL A 22 -2.15 7.28 6.38
C VAL A 22 -1.86 5.89 6.91
N ALA A 23 -2.50 5.53 8.03
CA ALA A 23 -2.43 4.17 8.56
C ALA A 23 -3.14 3.20 7.60
N VAL A 24 -2.61 1.99 7.45
CA VAL A 24 -3.17 1.00 6.51
C VAL A 24 -4.58 0.57 6.91
N GLU A 25 -4.89 0.58 8.21
CA GLU A 25 -6.21 0.33 8.77
C GLU A 25 -7.27 1.29 8.24
N ASN A 26 -6.87 2.53 7.91
CA ASN A 26 -7.77 3.60 7.48
C ASN A 26 -7.83 3.72 5.94
N MET A 27 -7.20 2.80 5.19
CA MET A 27 -7.14 2.92 3.73
C MET A 27 -8.52 2.90 3.07
N GLY A 28 -9.52 2.25 3.68
CA GLY A 28 -10.90 2.20 3.20
C GLY A 28 -11.63 3.55 3.21
N GLU A 29 -11.08 4.57 3.87
CA GLU A 29 -11.63 5.93 3.89
C GLU A 29 -11.31 6.72 2.60
N TYR A 30 -10.43 6.18 1.74
CA TYR A 30 -9.94 6.84 0.54
C TYR A 30 -10.31 6.04 -0.71
N PRO A 31 -10.61 6.71 -1.83
CA PRO A 31 -10.83 6.02 -3.09
C PRO A 31 -9.51 5.39 -3.58
N PRO A 32 -9.53 4.18 -4.18
CA PRO A 32 -8.32 3.44 -4.55
C PRO A 32 -7.34 4.22 -5.43
N GLU A 33 -7.84 5.03 -6.36
CA GLU A 33 -7.03 5.85 -7.27
C GLU A 33 -6.26 6.99 -6.59
N LYS A 34 -6.54 7.26 -5.30
CA LYS A 34 -5.81 8.23 -4.48
C LYS A 34 -4.82 7.58 -3.50
N LEU A 35 -4.64 6.27 -3.56
CA LEU A 35 -3.77 5.52 -2.64
C LEU A 35 -2.51 5.03 -3.35
N ILE A 36 -1.36 5.21 -2.68
CA ILE A 36 -0.09 4.56 -3.02
C ILE A 36 0.33 3.70 -1.82
N ILE A 37 0.60 2.42 -2.06
CA ILE A 37 1.05 1.49 -1.03
C ILE A 37 2.58 1.42 -1.05
N LEU A 38 3.21 1.83 0.05
CA LEU A 38 4.63 1.63 0.28
C LEU A 38 4.84 0.39 1.15
N ALA A 39 5.37 -0.69 0.56
CA ALA A 39 5.57 -1.98 1.22
C ALA A 39 7.05 -2.41 1.21
N THR A 40 7.44 -3.23 2.20
CA THR A 40 8.70 -3.99 2.18
C THR A 40 8.50 -5.33 1.48
N GLY A 41 9.60 -6.00 1.13
CA GLY A 41 9.56 -7.37 0.58
C GLY A 41 9.94 -7.49 -0.89
N ALA A 42 10.66 -6.51 -1.45
CA ALA A 42 11.15 -6.56 -2.83
C ALA A 42 12.01 -7.82 -3.12
N GLN A 43 12.65 -8.39 -2.09
CA GLN A 43 13.46 -9.60 -2.18
C GLN A 43 12.66 -10.91 -1.98
N GLY A 44 11.33 -10.84 -1.81
CA GLY A 44 10.49 -12.04 -1.71
C GLY A 44 10.50 -12.73 -0.34
N ASP A 45 10.92 -12.04 0.74
CA ASP A 45 10.75 -12.54 2.11
C ASP A 45 9.26 -12.81 2.38
N GLU A 46 8.94 -14.05 2.73
CA GLU A 46 7.58 -14.54 2.95
C GLU A 46 6.82 -13.75 4.03
N PHE A 47 7.53 -13.24 5.03
CA PHE A 47 6.96 -12.44 6.11
C PHE A 47 6.94 -10.94 5.80
N ALA A 48 7.38 -10.51 4.62
CA ALA A 48 7.28 -9.12 4.21
C ALA A 48 5.87 -8.79 3.68
N SER A 49 5.51 -7.49 3.73
CA SER A 49 4.18 -7.04 3.33
C SER A 49 3.86 -7.37 1.88
N LEU A 50 4.80 -7.17 0.95
CA LEU A 50 4.57 -7.44 -0.47
C LEU A 50 4.25 -8.92 -0.76
N ALA A 51 4.98 -9.85 -0.14
CA ALA A 51 4.74 -11.29 -0.30
C ALA A 51 3.35 -11.67 0.23
N ARG A 52 2.96 -11.20 1.42
CA ARG A 52 1.62 -11.43 1.98
C ARG A 52 0.50 -10.83 1.12
N ILE A 53 0.72 -9.67 0.50
CA ILE A 53 -0.25 -9.06 -0.43
C ILE A 53 -0.42 -9.96 -1.65
N GLY A 54 0.68 -10.37 -2.28
CA GLY A 54 0.66 -11.28 -3.43
C GLY A 54 -0.04 -12.62 -3.11
N ASN A 55 0.21 -13.14 -1.91
CA ASN A 55 -0.39 -14.39 -1.42
C ASN A 55 -1.80 -14.23 -0.83
N LYS A 56 -2.39 -13.02 -0.85
CA LYS A 56 -3.73 -12.71 -0.31
C LYS A 56 -3.89 -13.00 1.19
N THR A 57 -2.79 -12.99 1.95
CA THR A 57 -2.78 -13.21 3.40
C THR A 57 -2.55 -11.92 4.20
N HIS A 58 -2.33 -10.78 3.52
CA HIS A 58 -2.17 -9.50 4.20
C HIS A 58 -3.49 -9.03 4.83
N LYS A 59 -3.48 -8.79 6.15
CA LYS A 59 -4.69 -8.49 6.95
C LYS A 59 -5.57 -7.37 6.40
N TYR A 60 -4.96 -6.28 5.91
CA TYR A 60 -5.68 -5.06 5.52
C TYR A 60 -5.70 -4.78 4.01
N ILE A 61 -4.79 -5.40 3.25
CA ILE A 61 -4.60 -5.07 1.83
C ILE A 61 -5.04 -6.29 1.02
N PRO A 62 -6.31 -6.34 0.60
CA PRO A 62 -6.77 -7.40 -0.29
C PRO A 62 -6.22 -7.15 -1.68
N LEU A 63 -5.72 -8.20 -2.33
CA LEU A 63 -5.40 -8.14 -3.75
C LEU A 63 -6.69 -8.30 -4.56
N SER A 64 -7.25 -7.19 -5.04
CA SER A 64 -8.39 -7.17 -5.96
C SER A 64 -7.89 -7.01 -7.39
N TYR A 65 -8.46 -7.77 -8.31
CA TYR A 65 -8.31 -7.48 -9.73
C TYR A 65 -9.29 -6.34 -10.06
N PRO A 66 -8.89 -5.33 -10.85
CA PRO A 66 -9.89 -4.49 -11.50
C PRO A 66 -10.79 -5.44 -12.29
N VAL A 67 -12.08 -5.46 -11.96
CA VAL A 67 -13.07 -6.14 -12.78
C VAL A 67 -12.97 -5.45 -14.14
N MET A 68 -12.31 -6.08 -15.12
CA MET A 68 -12.48 -5.70 -16.51
C MET A 68 -13.96 -5.85 -16.79
N ASN A 69 -14.69 -4.73 -16.76
CA ASN A 69 -16.09 -4.70 -17.13
C ASN A 69 -16.21 -5.46 -18.45
N ALA A 70 -17.11 -6.44 -18.46
CA ALA A 70 -17.39 -7.36 -19.55
C ALA A 70 -17.98 -6.64 -20.79
N ARG A 71 -17.28 -5.63 -21.32
CA ARG A 71 -17.63 -4.88 -22.53
C ARG A 71 -17.03 -5.48 -23.82
N TYR A 72 -16.40 -6.65 -23.72
CA TYR A 72 -16.02 -7.47 -24.88
C TYR A 72 -16.87 -8.74 -24.96
N LYS A 73 -18.19 -8.59 -24.78
CA LYS A 73 -19.18 -9.54 -25.29
C LYS A 73 -19.95 -8.82 -26.40
N ASN A 74 -19.40 -8.84 -27.60
CA ASN A 74 -20.10 -8.70 -28.88
C ASN A 74 -19.24 -9.41 -29.91
#